data_AF-A0A2K3JQA9-F1
#
_entry.id   AF-A0A2K3JQA9-F1
#
_cell.length_a   1.000
_cell.length_b   1.000
_cell.length_c   1.000
_cell.angle_alpha   90.00
_cell.angle_beta   90.00
_cell.angle_gamma   90.00
#
_symmetry.space_group_name_H-M   'P 1'
#
loop_
_entity.id
_entity.type
_entity.pdbx_description
1 polymer ?
#
loop_
_entity_poly.entity_id
_entity_poly.type
_entity_poly.pdbx_seq_one_letter_code
_entity_poly.pdbx_strand_id
1 'polypeptide(L)'
;MFSHFESHFKAPIVERPGVDDLQFKRLSQVEIGGLIKPFTEVEVKQAVWDCDSYKSPGPDGINSTFIALIPKTDSPQRLNDFRPISLVGSLYKILAKVLANRLRQVMGSVISEAQTAFVKNRQILD
;
A
#
# COMPACT_ATOMS: atom_id res chain seq x y z
N MET A 1 23.52 22.85 -14.41
CA MET A 1 22.36 22.02 -14.02
C MET A 1 22.64 21.27 -12.71
N PHE A 2 23.77 20.57 -12.58
CA PHE A 2 24.17 19.91 -11.31
C PHE A 2 24.25 20.85 -10.09
N SER A 3 24.86 22.03 -10.25
CA SER A 3 25.03 23.01 -9.17
C SER A 3 23.72 23.65 -8.66
N HIS A 4 22.69 23.73 -9.50
CA HIS A 4 21.39 24.31 -9.11
C HIS A 4 20.65 23.43 -8.11
N PHE A 5 20.80 22.11 -8.22
CA PHE A 5 20.09 21.14 -7.38
C PHE A 5 20.90 20.73 -6.14
N GLU A 6 22.20 20.98 -6.10
CA GLU A 6 23.08 20.57 -5.01
C GLU A 6 22.67 21.18 -3.65
N SER A 7 22.24 22.44 -3.63
CA SER A 7 21.77 23.09 -2.39
C SER A 7 20.40 22.59 -1.93
N HIS A 8 19.56 22.12 -2.85
CA HIS A 8 18.20 21.63 -2.56
C HIS A 8 18.19 20.16 -2.10
N PHE A 9 19.17 19.36 -2.53
CA PHE A 9 19.28 17.94 -2.17
C PHE A 9 20.42 17.62 -1.20
N LYS A 10 21.22 18.62 -0.79
CA LYS A 10 22.11 18.47 0.37
C LYS A 10 21.25 18.27 1.61
N ALA A 11 21.15 17.02 2.05
CA ALA A 11 20.55 16.70 3.34
C ALA A 11 21.37 17.44 4.42
N PRO A 12 20.79 18.39 5.16
CA PRO A 12 21.48 18.92 6.32
C PRO A 12 21.76 17.76 7.28
N ILE A 13 22.93 17.77 7.91
CA ILE A 13 23.25 16.83 8.99
C ILE A 13 22.36 17.23 10.16
N VAL A 14 21.14 16.66 10.17
CA VAL A 14 20.18 16.77 11.25
C VAL A 14 20.21 15.42 11.94
N GLU A 15 20.57 15.39 13.22
CA GLU A 15 20.32 14.21 14.05
C GLU A 15 18.83 13.91 14.00
N ARG A 16 18.46 12.86 13.27
CA ARG A 16 17.09 12.36 13.30
C ARG A 16 16.90 11.66 14.64
N PRO A 17 15.84 11.98 15.40
CA PRO A 17 15.49 11.20 16.58
C PRO A 17 15.43 9.72 16.21
N GLY A 18 16.17 8.89 16.95
CA GLY A 18 16.10 7.44 16.84
C GLY A 18 14.73 6.94 17.31
N VAL A 19 14.38 5.72 16.91
CA VAL A 19 13.15 5.04 17.38
C VAL A 19 13.44 4.04 18.48
N ASP A 20 14.65 4.05 19.04
CA ASP A 20 15.17 3.03 19.95
C ASP A 20 14.42 2.99 21.30
N ASP A 21 13.87 4.12 21.73
CA ASP A 21 13.07 4.23 22.97
C ASP A 21 11.56 3.95 22.77
N LEU A 22 11.12 3.63 21.54
CA LEU A 22 9.72 3.33 21.26
C LEU A 22 9.42 1.85 21.49
N GLN A 23 8.47 1.58 22.39
CA GLN A 23 7.94 0.24 22.62
C GLN A 23 6.91 -0.12 21.54
N PHE A 24 7.38 -0.71 20.44
CA PHE A 24 6.50 -1.23 19.41
C PHE A 24 5.86 -2.55 19.84
N LYS A 25 4.55 -2.68 19.61
CA LYS A 25 3.85 -3.96 19.74
C LYS A 25 4.46 -4.97 18.75
N ARG A 26 4.69 -6.19 19.22
CA ARG A 26 5.28 -7.28 18.42
C ARG A 26 4.30 -8.44 18.30
N LEU A 27 4.41 -9.15 17.19
CA LEU A 27 3.63 -10.36 16.94
C LEU A 27 4.08 -11.49 17.86
N SER A 28 3.12 -12.27 18.34
CA SER A 28 3.37 -13.56 18.97
C SER A 28 3.89 -14.59 17.97
N GLN A 29 4.51 -15.66 18.47
CA GLN A 29 5.02 -16.74 17.62
C GLN A 29 3.91 -17.41 16.78
N VAL A 30 2.68 -17.48 17.33
CA VAL A 30 1.52 -18.04 16.64
C VAL A 30 1.08 -17.16 15.48
N GLU A 31 1.04 -15.84 15.68
CA GLU A 31 0.71 -14.87 14.63
C GLU A 31 1.76 -14.89 13.51
N ILE A 32 3.05 -14.94 13.87
CA ILE A 32 4.15 -15.09 12.90
C ILE A 32 3.96 -16.37 12.08
N GLY A 33 3.72 -17.50 12.75
CA GLY A 33 3.46 -18.78 12.10
C GLY A 33 2.27 -18.73 11.13
N GLY A 34 1.21 -18.02 11.52
CA GLY A 34 0.03 -17.79 10.69
C GLY A 34 0.31 -16.99 9.40
N LEU A 35 1.24 -16.03 9.45
CA LEU A 35 1.60 -15.19 8.31
C LEU A 35 2.54 -15.88 7.31
N ILE A 36 3.49 -16.69 7.81
CA ILE A 36 4.55 -17.31 6.98
C ILE A 36 4.15 -18.68 6.40
N LYS A 37 3.03 -19.28 6.85
CA LYS A 37 2.57 -20.57 6.33
C LYS A 37 2.29 -20.50 4.82
N PRO A 38 2.34 -21.61 4.07
CA PRO A 38 1.97 -21.61 2.65
C PRO A 38 0.54 -21.08 2.39
N PHE A 39 0.31 -20.48 1.23
CA PHE A 39 -1.04 -20.06 0.81
C PHE A 39 -1.92 -21.27 0.54
N THR A 40 -3.16 -21.21 1.01
CA THR A 40 -4.18 -22.22 0.73
C THR A 40 -5.02 -21.83 -0.47
N GLU A 41 -5.55 -22.83 -1.19
CA GLU A 41 -6.44 -22.59 -2.32
C GLU A 41 -7.68 -21.78 -1.91
N VAL A 42 -8.20 -22.02 -0.69
CA VAL A 42 -9.35 -21.30 -0.14
C VAL A 42 -9.04 -19.80 0.00
N GLU A 43 -7.86 -19.44 0.52
CA GLU A 43 -7.43 -18.04 0.63
C GLU A 43 -7.35 -17.37 -0.74
N VAL A 44 -6.81 -18.07 -1.74
CA VAL A 44 -6.66 -17.54 -3.10
C VAL A 44 -8.03 -17.39 -3.77
N LYS A 45 -8.89 -18.41 -3.70
CA LYS A 45 -10.25 -18.35 -4.25
C LYS A 45 -11.06 -17.22 -3.62
N GLN A 46 -10.98 -17.04 -2.31
CA GLN A 46 -11.67 -15.93 -1.64
C GLN A 46 -11.15 -14.58 -2.15
N ALA A 47 -9.84 -14.42 -2.35
CA ALA A 47 -9.27 -13.19 -2.88
C ALA A 47 -9.68 -12.91 -4.33
N VAL A 48 -9.87 -13.95 -5.16
CA VAL A 48 -10.42 -13.83 -6.51
C VAL A 48 -11.86 -13.33 -6.45
N TRP A 49 -12.70 -13.92 -5.59
CA TRP A 49 -14.09 -13.50 -5.43
C TRP A 49 -14.24 -12.08 -4.85
N ASP A 50 -13.38 -11.70 -3.90
CA ASP A 50 -13.33 -10.34 -3.34
C ASP A 50 -12.83 -9.29 -4.35
N CYS A 51 -12.20 -9.72 -5.44
CA CYS A 51 -11.78 -8.87 -6.53
C CYS A 51 -12.93 -8.65 -7.51
N ASP A 52 -13.96 -7.93 -7.04
CA ASP A 52 -15.17 -7.64 -7.83
C ASP A 52 -14.88 -7.08 -9.24
N SER A 53 -15.73 -7.48 -10.18
CA SER A 53 -15.65 -7.20 -11.62
C SER A 53 -15.92 -5.75 -12.02
N TYR A 54 -16.44 -4.90 -11.12
CA TYR A 54 -16.72 -3.48 -11.42
C TYR A 54 -15.47 -2.60 -11.37
N LYS A 55 -14.31 -3.17 -11.06
CA LYS A 55 -13.03 -2.45 -11.08
C LYS A 55 -12.58 -2.23 -12.52
N SER A 56 -12.01 -1.05 -12.80
CA SER A 56 -11.49 -0.73 -14.12
C SER A 56 -10.58 -1.85 -14.65
N PRO A 57 -10.80 -2.32 -15.89
CA PRO A 57 -9.94 -3.31 -16.50
C PRO A 57 -8.52 -2.73 -16.57
N GLY A 58 -7.55 -3.47 -16.02
CA GLY A 58 -6.15 -3.18 -16.25
C GLY A 58 -5.77 -3.62 -17.67
N PRO A 59 -4.58 -3.28 -18.17
CA PRO A 59 -4.09 -3.82 -19.43
C PRO A 59 -4.09 -5.36 -19.37
N ASP A 60 -4.57 -6.00 -20.43
CA ASP A 60 -4.56 -7.47 -20.54
C ASP A 60 -3.11 -7.96 -20.52
N GLY A 61 -2.71 -8.65 -19.46
CA GLY A 61 -1.36 -9.17 -19.31
C GLY A 61 -0.91 -9.34 -17.86
N ILE A 62 -0.19 -10.44 -17.60
CA ILE A 62 0.31 -10.80 -16.27
C ILE A 62 1.35 -9.78 -15.76
N ASN A 63 2.14 -9.18 -16.66
CA ASN A 63 3.25 -8.26 -16.35
C ASN A 63 3.07 -6.86 -16.97
N SER A 64 1.87 -6.51 -17.44
CA SER A 64 1.63 -5.18 -18.03
C SER A 64 1.26 -4.17 -16.95
N THR A 65 2.01 -3.09 -16.85
CA THR A 65 1.70 -1.94 -16.00
C THR A 65 1.38 -0.76 -16.91
N PHE A 66 0.16 -0.23 -16.81
CA PHE A 66 -0.27 0.95 -17.54
C PHE A 66 -0.42 2.12 -16.59
N ILE A 67 0.10 3.29 -16.94
CA ILE A 67 -0.07 4.51 -16.12
C ILE A 67 -1.11 5.39 -16.81
N ALA A 68 -2.27 5.56 -16.17
CA ALA A 68 -3.27 6.53 -16.58
C ALA A 68 -2.97 7.89 -15.93
N LEU A 69 -3.01 8.97 -16.69
CA LEU A 69 -2.86 10.32 -16.17
C LEU A 69 -4.24 10.97 -16.03
N ILE A 70 -4.70 11.16 -14.78
CA ILE A 70 -5.98 11.83 -14.52
C ILE A 70 -5.75 13.33 -14.30
N PRO A 71 -6.37 14.22 -15.10
CA PRO A 71 -6.28 15.67 -14.89
C PRO A 71 -6.76 16.07 -13.48
N LYS A 72 -6.04 16.98 -12.82
CA LYS A 72 -6.46 17.61 -11.56
C LYS A 72 -7.24 18.91 -11.78
N THR A 73 -7.12 19.49 -12.97
CA THR A 73 -7.65 20.81 -13.38
C THR A 73 -8.16 20.74 -14.82
N ASP A 74 -9.02 21.67 -15.22
CA ASP A 74 -9.69 21.66 -16.54
C ASP A 74 -8.75 21.79 -17.75
N SER A 75 -7.60 22.46 -17.58
CA SER A 75 -6.62 22.68 -18.66
C SER A 75 -5.21 22.36 -18.18
N PRO A 76 -4.87 21.08 -17.99
CA PRO A 76 -3.57 20.69 -17.48
C PRO A 76 -2.46 20.99 -18.51
N GLN A 77 -1.39 21.66 -18.08
CA GLN A 77 -0.28 22.07 -18.95
C GLN A 77 1.05 21.40 -18.54
N ARG A 78 1.15 20.91 -17.30
CA ARG A 78 2.36 20.33 -16.71
C ARG A 78 2.07 18.93 -16.19
N LEU A 79 3.10 18.09 -16.08
CA LEU A 79 2.96 16.74 -15.50
C LEU A 79 2.40 16.76 -14.06
N ASN A 80 2.71 17.79 -13.28
CA ASN A 80 2.20 17.96 -11.92
C ASN A 80 0.68 18.23 -11.87
N ASP A 81 0.09 18.67 -12.99
CA ASP A 81 -1.36 18.88 -13.13
C ASP A 81 -2.11 17.56 -13.32
N PHE A 82 -1.39 16.45 -13.46
CA PHE A 82 -1.96 15.12 -13.52
C PHE A 82 -1.71 14.34 -12.23
N ARG A 83 -2.63 13.44 -11.92
CA ARG A 83 -2.54 12.42 -10.88
C ARG A 83 -2.27 11.10 -11.60
N PRO A 84 -1.04 10.53 -11.52
CA PRO A 84 -0.77 9.24 -12.14
C PRO A 84 -1.47 8.13 -11.34
N ILE A 85 -2.15 7.23 -12.06
CA ILE A 85 -2.71 6.00 -11.50
C ILE A 85 -2.10 4.82 -12.24
N SER A 86 -1.46 3.92 -11.48
CA SER A 86 -0.98 2.64 -12.02
C SER A 86 -2.14 1.64 -12.11
N LEU A 87 -2.50 1.29 -13.34
CA LEU A 87 -3.36 0.16 -13.65
C LEU A 87 -2.48 -1.09 -13.80
N VAL A 88 -2.63 -1.99 -12.85
CA VAL A 88 -1.92 -3.28 -12.79
C VAL A 88 -2.85 -4.42 -13.17
N GLY A 89 -2.29 -5.47 -13.77
CA GLY A 89 -3.01 -6.69 -14.15
C GLY A 89 -3.75 -7.34 -12.98
N SER A 90 -4.77 -8.14 -13.29
CA SER A 90 -5.64 -8.80 -12.31
C SER A 90 -4.87 -9.74 -11.35
N LEU A 91 -3.81 -10.40 -11.82
CA LEU A 91 -3.00 -11.29 -10.97
C LEU A 91 -2.35 -10.55 -9.79
N TYR A 92 -1.75 -9.38 -10.04
CA TYR A 92 -1.14 -8.59 -8.98
C TYR A 92 -2.18 -8.17 -7.93
N LYS A 93 -3.40 -7.80 -8.37
CA LYS A 93 -4.51 -7.44 -7.48
C LYS A 93 -4.89 -8.63 -6.58
N ILE A 94 -4.95 -9.84 -7.13
CA ILE A 94 -5.24 -11.06 -6.36
C ILE A 94 -4.11 -11.32 -5.35
N LEU A 95 -2.84 -11.28 -5.77
CA LEU A 95 -1.69 -11.48 -4.87
C LEU A 95 -1.70 -10.46 -3.72
N ALA A 96 -1.85 -9.18 -4.04
CA ALA A 96 -1.95 -8.12 -3.04
C ALA A 96 -3.13 -8.32 -2.09
N LYS A 97 -4.28 -8.78 -2.60
CA LYS A 97 -5.47 -9.06 -1.81
C LYS A 97 -5.26 -10.24 -0.84
N VAL A 98 -4.65 -11.33 -1.28
CA VAL A 98 -4.30 -12.47 -0.42
C VAL A 98 -3.39 -12.00 0.73
N LEU A 99 -2.34 -11.25 0.42
CA LEU A 99 -1.41 -10.70 1.41
C LEU A 99 -2.11 -9.75 2.40
N ALA A 100 -2.93 -8.83 1.90
CA ALA A 100 -3.69 -7.91 2.73
C ALA A 100 -4.68 -8.64 3.66
N ASN A 101 -5.33 -9.70 3.16
CA ASN A 101 -6.24 -10.52 3.95
C ASN A 101 -5.51 -11.23 5.11
N ARG A 102 -4.25 -11.64 4.93
CA ARG A 102 -3.41 -12.20 6.00
C ARG A 102 -2.97 -11.16 7.01
N LEU A 103 -2.42 -10.04 6.53
CA LEU A 103 -1.99 -8.95 7.41
C LEU A 103 -3.14 -8.46 8.29
N ARG A 104 -4.35 -8.36 7.74
CA ARG A 104 -5.55 -7.97 8.48
C ARG A 104 -5.79 -8.78 9.76
N GLN A 105 -5.40 -10.05 9.82
CA GLN A 105 -5.59 -10.90 11.00
C GLN A 105 -4.75 -10.43 12.19
N VAL A 106 -3.61 -9.78 11.92
CA VAL A 106 -2.68 -9.33 12.95
C VAL A 106 -2.64 -7.80 13.10
N MET A 107 -3.20 -7.04 12.15
CA MET A 107 -3.13 -5.57 12.17
C MET A 107 -3.60 -4.99 13.52
N GLY A 108 -4.67 -5.54 14.11
CA GLY A 108 -5.19 -5.06 15.39
C GLY A 108 -4.24 -5.21 16.57
N SER A 109 -3.31 -6.19 16.55
CA SER A 109 -2.35 -6.40 17.63
C SER A 109 -1.10 -5.54 17.49
N VAL A 110 -0.76 -5.07 16.28
CA VAL A 110 0.47 -4.30 16.03
C VAL A 110 0.26 -2.80 15.90
N ILE A 111 -0.93 -2.34 15.51
CA ILE A 111 -1.19 -0.90 15.34
C ILE A 111 -1.45 -0.20 16.68
N SER A 112 -1.05 1.06 16.73
CA SER A 112 -1.46 1.98 17.79
C SER A 112 -2.97 2.29 17.68
N GLU A 113 -3.61 2.63 18.79
CA GLU A 113 -5.00 3.09 18.81
C GLU A 113 -5.18 4.39 18.02
N ALA A 114 -4.16 5.25 18.00
CA ALA A 114 -4.14 6.50 17.25
C ALA A 114 -4.19 6.32 15.71
N GLN A 115 -3.99 5.11 15.19
CA GLN A 115 -4.02 4.86 13.75
C GLN A 115 -5.45 4.53 13.28
N THR A 116 -6.14 5.51 12.71
CA THR A 116 -7.57 5.36 12.33
C THR A 116 -7.79 5.03 10.85
N ALA A 117 -6.89 5.46 9.97
CA ALA A 117 -7.04 5.23 8.53
C ALA A 117 -6.79 3.76 8.13
N PHE A 118 -7.63 3.23 7.24
CA PHE A 118 -7.52 1.89 6.63
C PHE A 118 -7.55 0.71 7.62
N VAL A 119 -8.06 0.94 8.83
CA VAL A 119 -8.25 -0.09 9.85
C VAL A 119 -9.73 -0.44 9.91
N LYS A 120 -10.06 -1.74 9.91
CA LYS A 120 -11.46 -2.18 10.01
C LYS A 120 -12.08 -1.63 11.29
N ASN A 121 -13.27 -1.04 11.17
CA ASN A 121 -14.03 -0.46 12.29
C ASN A 121 -13.39 0.77 12.95
N ARG A 122 -12.48 1.49 12.28
CA ARG A 122 -12.02 2.83 12.70
C ARG A 122 -12.38 3.86 11.63
N GLN A 123 -12.80 5.03 12.05
CA GLN A 123 -13.19 6.14 11.18
C GLN A 123 -12.24 7.32 11.38
N ILE A 124 -12.13 8.20 10.38
CA ILE A 124 -11.27 9.38 10.45
C ILE A 124 -11.74 10.42 11.48
N LEU A 125 -12.99 10.29 11.93
CA LEU A 125 -13.61 11.16 12.93
C LEU A 125 -13.44 10.63 14.37
N ASP A 126 -12.94 9.40 14.52
CA ASP A 126 -12.52 8.83 15.81
C ASP A 126 -11.14 9.39 16.20
#